data_AF-A0AAW8BVT6-F1
#
_entry.id   AF-A0AAW8BVT6-F1
#
_cell.length_a   1.000
_cell.length_b   1.000
_cell.length_c   1.000
_cell.angle_alpha   90.00
_cell.angle_beta   90.00
_cell.angle_gamma   90.00
#
_symmetry.space_group_name_H-M   'P 1'
#
loop_
_entity.id
_entity.type
_entity.pdbx_description
1 polymer ?
#
loop_
_entity_poly.entity_id
_entity_poly.type
_entity_poly.pdbx_seq_one_letter_code
_entity_poly.pdbx_strand_id
1 'polypeptide(L)'
;MSELPSRGVVFWPVGTGDSTTVIVDDEVVLQVDLHDMAKADDDNNPEVPVVDRLADALPQVDGKPYLAVFALTHADKDHCLGFADLLGQVQIGELWSTPRLRELWRPSPAETH
;
A
#
# COMPACT_ATOMS: atom_id res chain seq x y z
N MET A 1 2.00 20.43 0.52
CA MET A 1 1.75 19.05 0.99
C MET A 1 0.26 18.90 1.15
N SER A 2 -0.38 17.93 0.50
CA SER A 2 -1.79 17.63 0.76
C SER A 2 -1.84 16.61 1.89
N GLU A 3 -2.17 17.07 3.09
CA GLU A 3 -2.46 16.22 4.25
C GLU A 3 -3.65 15.30 3.91
N LEU A 4 -3.67 14.09 4.48
CA LEU A 4 -4.84 13.23 4.40
C LEU A 4 -6.05 13.97 5.02
N PRO A 5 -7.26 13.83 4.46
CA PRO A 5 -8.44 14.41 5.09
C PRO A 5 -8.72 13.71 6.44
N SER A 6 -9.33 14.41 7.39
CA SER A 6 -9.70 13.83 8.69
C SER A 6 -10.69 12.66 8.59
N ARG A 7 -11.44 12.59 7.48
CA ARG A 7 -12.29 11.46 7.11
C ARG A 7 -12.56 11.50 5.61
N GLY A 8 -12.45 10.37 4.93
CA GLY A 8 -12.74 10.30 3.50
C GLY A 8 -11.95 9.24 2.77
N VAL A 9 -11.85 9.40 1.45
CA VAL A 9 -11.12 8.51 0.56
C VAL A 9 -10.19 9.34 -0.31
N VAL A 10 -8.92 8.94 -0.40
CA VAL A 10 -7.89 9.55 -1.24
C VAL A 10 -7.51 8.56 -2.32
N PHE A 11 -7.67 8.97 -3.58
CA PHE A 11 -7.17 8.24 -4.74
C PHE A 11 -5.83 8.85 -5.15
N TRP A 12 -4.77 8.06 -5.08
CA TRP A 12 -3.43 8.53 -5.42
C TRP A 12 -3.24 8.52 -6.94
N PRO A 13 -2.69 9.61 -7.54
CA PRO A 13 -2.39 9.64 -8.97
C PRO A 13 -1.09 8.87 -9.24
N VAL A 14 -1.20 7.56 -9.42
CA VAL A 14 -0.06 6.63 -9.60
C VAL A 14 0.14 6.16 -11.06
N GLY A 15 -0.60 6.76 -12.00
CA GLY A 15 -0.52 6.40 -13.41
C GLY A 15 -1.30 5.12 -13.70
N THR A 16 -0.60 3.98 -13.86
CA THR A 16 -1.22 2.66 -13.98
C THR A 16 -1.49 2.07 -12.60
N GLY A 17 -2.38 1.08 -12.51
CA GLY A 17 -2.69 0.44 -11.23
C GLY A 17 -3.48 1.30 -10.25
N ASP A 18 -3.63 0.78 -9.03
CA ASP A 18 -4.48 1.39 -8.01
C ASP A 18 -3.74 1.66 -6.70
N SER A 19 -4.09 2.77 -6.07
CA SER A 19 -3.67 3.12 -4.71
C SER A 19 -4.73 4.01 -4.09
N THR A 20 -5.41 3.49 -3.07
CA THR A 20 -6.50 4.20 -2.40
C THR A 20 -6.32 4.17 -0.89
N THR A 21 -6.32 5.33 -0.24
CA THR A 21 -6.34 5.42 1.22
C THR A 21 -7.75 5.76 1.69
N VAL A 22 -8.26 4.99 2.66
CA VAL A 22 -9.53 5.25 3.32
C VAL A 22 -9.25 5.70 4.76
N ILE A 23 -9.75 6.87 5.12
CA ILE A 23 -9.61 7.45 6.45
C ILE A 23 -10.98 7.42 7.11
N VAL A 24 -11.12 6.59 8.15
CA VAL A 24 -12.36 6.49 8.93
C VAL A 24 -12.35 7.53 10.04
N ASP A 25 -11.22 7.71 10.71
CA ASP A 25 -10.94 8.73 11.71
C ASP A 25 -9.41 8.86 11.92
N ASP A 26 -9.01 9.58 12.97
CA ASP A 26 -7.62 9.88 13.28
C ASP A 26 -6.79 8.63 13.65
N GLU A 27 -7.42 7.51 14.01
CA GLU A 27 -6.74 6.27 14.42
C GLU A 27 -6.86 5.16 13.36
N VAL A 28 -7.92 5.19 12.56
CA VAL A 28 -8.26 4.11 11.61
C VAL A 28 -8.07 4.57 10.18
N VAL A 29 -6.91 4.21 9.64
CA VAL A 29 -6.52 4.41 8.24
C VAL A 29 -6.27 3.07 7.56
N LEU A 30 -6.83 2.91 6.36
CA LEU A 30 -6.70 1.71 5.54
C LEU A 30 -6.06 2.08 4.20
N GLN A 31 -5.23 1.18 3.68
CA GLN A 31 -4.69 1.26 2.33
C GLN A 31 -5.25 0.10 1.51
N VAL A 32 -5.87 0.43 0.38
CA VAL A 32 -6.35 -0.53 -0.61
C VAL A 32 -5.45 -0.43 -1.84
N ASP A 33 -4.77 -1.53 -2.14
CA ASP A 33 -3.72 -1.66 -3.16
C ASP A 33 -2.58 -0.66 -2.98
N LEU A 34 -1.46 -0.91 -3.63
CA LEU A 34 -0.30 -0.03 -3.60
C LEU A 34 0.49 -0.12 -4.89
N HIS A 35 0.70 1.03 -5.49
CA HIS A 35 1.55 1.19 -6.64
C HIS A 35 2.46 2.39 -6.41
N ASP A 36 3.50 2.16 -5.63
CA ASP A 36 4.53 3.17 -5.39
C ASP A 36 5.65 3.01 -6.41
N MET A 37 5.68 3.93 -7.37
CA MET A 37 6.66 3.94 -8.45
C MET A 37 7.85 4.88 -8.18
N ALA A 38 7.90 5.56 -7.02
CA ALA A 38 8.92 6.58 -6.73
C ALA A 38 10.37 6.07 -6.64
N LYS A 39 10.59 4.76 -6.79
CA LYS A 39 11.93 4.15 -6.97
C LYS A 39 12.37 3.99 -8.42
N ALA A 40 11.55 4.36 -9.41
CA ALA A 40 12.04 4.56 -10.76
C ALA A 40 12.76 5.92 -10.80
N ASP A 41 14.09 5.91 -10.55
CA ASP A 41 15.02 7.06 -10.52
C ASP A 41 14.91 7.98 -11.76
N ASP A 42 13.86 8.80 -11.88
CA ASP A 42 13.76 9.85 -12.88
C ASP A 42 13.12 11.10 -12.26
N ASP A 43 13.93 12.14 -12.09
CA ASP A 43 13.53 13.48 -11.62
C ASP A 43 12.43 14.14 -12.50
N ASN A 44 12.06 13.53 -13.63
CA ASN A 44 10.97 13.99 -14.50
C ASN A 44 9.65 13.21 -14.34
N ASN A 45 9.58 12.23 -13.43
CA ASN A 45 8.40 11.36 -13.34
C ASN A 45 7.32 11.98 -12.42
N PRO A 46 6.08 12.20 -12.89
CA PRO A 46 5.00 12.81 -12.09
C PRO A 46 4.42 11.90 -10.98
N GLU A 47 5.06 10.78 -10.70
CA GLU A 47 4.53 9.72 -9.83
C GLU A 47 4.66 10.08 -8.35
N VAL A 48 3.66 9.64 -7.56
CA VAL A 48 3.56 9.99 -6.14
C VAL A 48 4.28 8.94 -5.29
N PRO A 49 5.19 9.33 -4.37
CA PRO A 49 5.78 8.42 -3.38
C PRO A 49 4.74 8.05 -2.31
N VAL A 50 3.88 7.09 -2.62
CA VAL A 50 2.72 6.75 -1.78
C VAL A 50 3.17 6.23 -0.42
N VAL A 51 4.23 5.41 -0.36
CA VAL A 51 4.71 4.84 0.91
C VAL A 51 5.21 5.93 1.85
N ASP A 52 6.04 6.85 1.35
CA ASP A 52 6.59 7.93 2.18
C ASP A 52 5.47 8.86 2.67
N ARG A 53 4.53 9.20 1.78
CA ARG A 53 3.37 10.04 2.16
C ARG A 53 2.45 9.37 3.17
N LEU A 54 2.28 8.04 3.09
CA LEU A 54 1.55 7.29 4.10
C LEU A 54 2.31 7.30 5.43
N ALA A 55 3.60 6.96 5.42
CA ALA A 55 4.40 6.91 6.65
C ALA A 55 4.39 8.24 7.42
N ASP A 56 4.41 9.37 6.69
CA ASP A 56 4.33 10.72 7.26
C ASP A 56 2.94 11.08 7.81
N ALA A 57 1.86 10.57 7.19
CA ALA A 57 0.49 10.98 7.51
C ALA A 57 -0.25 10.04 8.46
N LEU A 58 0.23 8.81 8.64
CA LEU A 58 -0.42 7.81 9.48
C LEU A 58 -0.29 8.16 10.98
N PRO A 59 -1.29 7.76 11.80
CA PRO A 59 -1.18 7.89 13.25
C PRO A 59 0.01 7.09 13.78
N GLN A 60 0.58 7.54 14.89
CA GLN A 60 1.65 6.81 15.56
C GLN A 60 1.12 5.92 16.68
N VAL A 61 1.49 4.64 16.65
CA VAL A 61 1.29 3.69 17.73
C VAL A 61 2.65 3.18 18.15
N ASP A 62 2.98 3.32 19.44
CA ASP A 62 4.29 2.95 20.00
C ASP A 62 5.49 3.55 19.25
N GLY A 63 5.34 4.79 18.76
CA GLY A 63 6.38 5.53 18.04
C GLY A 63 6.61 5.06 16.60
N LYS A 64 5.69 4.27 16.03
CA LYS A 64 5.72 3.83 14.63
C LYS A 64 4.46 4.26 13.89
N PRO A 65 4.55 4.71 12.64
CA PRO A 65 3.37 4.89 11.78
C PRO A 65 2.54 3.61 11.74
N TYR A 66 1.24 3.74 11.93
CA TYR A 66 0.33 2.62 12.06
C TYR A 66 -0.75 2.66 10.99
N LEU A 67 -0.84 1.58 10.21
CA LEU A 67 -1.89 1.34 9.23
C LEU A 67 -2.80 0.24 9.78
N ALA A 68 -4.08 0.55 9.96
CA ALA A 68 -5.02 -0.41 10.55
C ALA A 68 -5.20 -1.63 9.65
N VAL A 69 -5.37 -1.42 8.34
CA VAL A 69 -5.55 -2.50 7.36
C VAL A 69 -4.81 -2.17 6.06
N PHE A 70 -4.09 -3.16 5.53
CA PHE A 70 -3.72 -3.20 4.12
C PHE A 70 -4.60 -4.23 3.40
N ALA A 71 -5.32 -3.81 2.37
CA ALA A 71 -6.17 -4.67 1.56
C ALA A 71 -5.62 -4.80 0.14
N LEU A 72 -5.35 -6.03 -0.30
CA LEU A 72 -4.83 -6.33 -1.62
C LEU A 72 -5.89 -7.02 -2.47
N THR A 73 -6.27 -6.38 -3.59
CA THR A 73 -7.27 -6.91 -4.52
C THR A 73 -6.73 -8.10 -5.31
N HIS A 74 -5.50 -8.02 -5.83
CA HIS A 74 -4.74 -9.10 -6.46
C HIS A 74 -3.22 -8.84 -6.42
N ALA A 75 -2.42 -9.85 -6.78
CA ALA A 75 -0.95 -9.81 -6.63
C ALA A 75 -0.19 -9.29 -7.87
N ASP A 76 -0.88 -8.64 -8.81
CA ASP A 76 -0.19 -8.05 -9.96
C ASP A 76 0.59 -6.80 -9.50
N LYS A 77 1.69 -6.51 -10.20
CA LYS A 77 2.64 -5.48 -9.75
C LYS A 77 2.00 -4.09 -9.65
N ASP A 78 1.05 -3.80 -10.50
CA ASP A 78 0.30 -2.54 -10.50
C ASP A 78 -0.65 -2.37 -9.29
N HIS A 79 -0.72 -3.36 -8.39
CA HIS A 79 -1.49 -3.27 -7.14
C HIS A 79 -0.68 -3.60 -5.89
N CYS A 80 0.59 -4.03 -6.01
CA CYS A 80 1.45 -4.36 -4.86
C CYS A 80 2.89 -3.81 -4.94
N LEU A 81 3.23 -3.02 -5.95
CA LEU A 81 4.56 -2.41 -6.04
C LEU A 81 4.76 -1.42 -4.88
N GLY A 82 5.87 -1.60 -4.14
CA GLY A 82 6.17 -0.81 -2.93
C GLY A 82 5.71 -1.47 -1.63
N PHE A 83 5.01 -2.61 -1.67
CA PHE A 83 4.51 -3.26 -0.44
C PHE A 83 5.64 -3.70 0.51
N ALA A 84 6.77 -4.16 -0.03
CA ALA A 84 7.95 -4.51 0.78
C ALA A 84 8.54 -3.29 1.50
N ASP A 85 8.49 -2.11 0.88
CA ASP A 85 8.95 -0.87 1.48
C ASP A 85 7.98 -0.39 2.56
N LEU A 86 6.68 -0.50 2.31
CA LEU A 86 5.64 -0.21 3.30
C LEU A 86 5.84 -1.04 4.58
N LEU A 87 6.12 -2.34 4.46
CA LEU A 87 6.42 -3.21 5.60
C LEU A 87 7.67 -2.78 6.39
N GLY A 88 8.63 -2.11 5.74
CA GLY A 88 9.82 -1.59 6.38
C GLY A 88 9.58 -0.29 7.16
N GLN A 89 8.56 0.48 6.79
CA GLN A 89 8.30 1.83 7.33
C GLN A 89 7.10 1.89 8.29
N VAL A 90 6.12 1.00 8.14
CA VAL A 90 4.81 1.10 8.78
C VAL A 90 4.45 -0.19 9.51
N GLN A 91 3.86 -0.06 10.69
CA GLN A 91 3.23 -1.19 11.39
C GLN A 91 1.83 -1.42 10.83
N ILE A 92 1.55 -2.65 10.36
CA ILE A 92 0.25 -3.01 9.79
C ILE A 92 -0.53 -3.87 10.79
N GLY A 93 -1.77 -3.49 11.09
CA GLY A 93 -2.67 -4.24 11.98
C GLY A 93 -3.20 -5.51 11.34
N GLU A 94 -3.84 -5.38 10.18
CA GLU A 94 -4.41 -6.50 9.43
C GLU A 94 -4.01 -6.48 7.96
N LEU A 95 -3.86 -7.68 7.38
CA LEU A 95 -3.66 -7.88 5.95
C LEU A 95 -4.87 -8.61 5.37
N TRP A 96 -5.59 -7.94 4.49
CA TRP A 96 -6.72 -8.51 3.76
C TRP A 96 -6.29 -8.80 2.34
N SER A 97 -6.60 -9.99 1.84
CA SER A 97 -6.31 -10.34 0.45
C SER A 97 -7.43 -11.20 -0.12
N THR A 98 -7.74 -11.03 -1.40
CA THR A 98 -8.76 -11.88 -2.03
C THR A 98 -8.31 -13.35 -2.11
N PRO A 99 -9.24 -14.32 -2.02
CA PRO A 99 -8.90 -15.74 -2.13
C PRO A 99 -8.20 -16.14 -3.44
N ARG A 100 -8.42 -15.39 -4.54
CA ARG A 100 -7.78 -15.65 -5.84
C ARG A 100 -6.26 -15.54 -5.80
N LEU A 101 -5.69 -14.81 -4.83
CA LEU A 101 -4.26 -14.75 -4.61
C LEU A 101 -3.65 -16.14 -4.31
N ARG A 102 -4.43 -17.05 -3.69
CA ARG A 102 -4.00 -18.44 -3.41
C ARG A 102 -3.92 -19.33 -4.64
N GLU A 103 -4.61 -18.99 -5.73
CA GLU A 103 -4.55 -19.76 -6.98
C GLU A 103 -3.26 -19.47 -7.76
N LEU A 104 -2.75 -18.23 -7.66
CA LEU A 104 -1.50 -17.78 -8.29
C LEU A 104 -0.24 -18.26 -7.55
N TRP A 105 -0.30 -18.48 -6.23
CA TRP A 105 0.82 -18.99 -5.42
C TRP A 105 0.94 -20.53 -5.40
N ARG A 106 0.28 -21.27 -6.29
CA ARG A 106 0.59 -22.71 -6.37
C ARG A 106 2.04 -22.87 -6.86
N PRO A 107 2.96 -23.48 -6.07
CA PRO A 107 4.27 -23.80 -6.58
C PRO A 107 4.07 -24.65 -7.83
N SER A 108 4.84 -24.35 -8.88
CA SER A 108 4.80 -25.19 -10.08
C SER A 108 5.19 -26.61 -9.66
N PRO A 109 4.61 -27.67 -10.27
CA PRO A 109 4.97 -29.05 -9.94
C PRO A 109 6.45 -29.40 -10.11
N ALA A 110 7.29 -28.49 -10.63
CA ALA A 110 8.71 -28.71 -10.89
C ALA A 110 9.62 -28.56 -9.66
N GLU A 111 9.11 -28.14 -8.49
CA GLU A 111 9.93 -27.91 -7.28
C GLU A 111 9.82 -29.00 -6.21
N THR A 112 9.22 -30.15 -6.54
CA THR A 112 9.31 -31.37 -5.71
C THR A 112 10.20 -32.41 -6.37
N HIS A 113 11.51 -32.26 -6.20
CA HIS A 113 12.50 -33.31 -6.43
C HIS A 113 13.60 -33.26 -5.36
#